data_AF-A0A9X9PQC5-F1
#
_entry.id   AF-A0A9X9PQC5-F1
#
_cell.length_a   1.000
_cell.length_b   1.000
_cell.length_c   1.000
_cell.angle_alpha   90.00
_cell.angle_beta   90.00
_cell.angle_gamma   90.00
#
_symmetry.space_group_name_H-M   'P 1'
#
loop_
_entity.id
_entity.type
_entity.pdbx_description
1 polymer ?
#
loop_
_entity_poly.entity_id
_entity_poly.type
_entity_poly.pdbx_seq_one_letter_code
_entity_poly.pdbx_strand_id
1 'polypeptide(L)'
;MICGLRDAIKCHQSLYMETKILHRNISTNNIILTDPQQNNGCHGVLIDLDLAILLTDDNCSESSKTLTGTMELMAVGLLYQYAYQTKNGGFNTY
;
A
#
# COMPACT_ATOMS: atom_id res chain seq x y z
N MET A 1 -10.40 -3.09 17.50
CA MET A 1 -9.14 -3.36 16.77
C MET A 1 -9.33 -4.31 15.58
N ILE A 2 -9.81 -5.55 15.77
CA ILE A 2 -9.97 -6.53 14.66
C ILE A 2 -10.87 -6.03 13.52
N CYS A 3 -12.01 -5.40 13.82
CA CYS A 3 -12.89 -4.85 12.79
C CYS A 3 -12.23 -3.72 11.98
N GLY A 4 -11.42 -2.87 12.62
CA GLY A 4 -10.71 -1.79 11.93
C GLY A 4 -9.62 -2.31 10.99
N LEU A 5 -8.88 -3.35 11.38
CA LEU A 5 -7.91 -4.00 10.50
C LEU A 5 -8.59 -4.67 9.30
N ARG A 6 -9.73 -5.34 9.53
CA ARG A 6 -10.56 -5.89 8.44
C ARG A 6 -10.96 -4.81 7.44
N ASP A 7 -11.40 -3.66 7.93
CA ASP A 7 -11.86 -2.57 7.07
C ASP A 7 -10.69 -1.92 6.31
N ALA A 8 -9.51 -1.81 6.92
CA ALA A 8 -8.29 -1.38 6.23
C ALA A 8 -7.85 -2.34 5.12
N ILE A 9 -7.92 -3.66 5.35
CA ILE A 9 -7.61 -4.67 4.32
C ILE A 9 -8.57 -4.54 3.13
N LYS A 10 -9.88 -4.36 3.40
CA LYS A 10 -10.87 -4.12 2.34
C LYS A 10 -10.57 -2.84 1.56
N CYS A 11 -10.18 -1.77 2.25
CA CYS A 11 -9.81 -0.52 1.60
C CYS A 11 -8.58 -0.67 0.70
N HIS A 12 -7.51 -1.34 1.17
CA HIS A 12 -6.35 -1.67 0.33
C HIS A 12 -6.74 -2.50 -0.90
N GLN A 13 -7.64 -3.48 -0.73
CA GLN A 13 -8.13 -4.30 -1.84
C GLN A 13 -8.89 -3.46 -2.88
N SER A 14 -9.81 -2.59 -2.45
CA SER A 14 -10.56 -1.71 -3.36
C SER A 14 -9.66 -0.70 -4.06
N LEU A 15 -8.69 -0.09 -3.35
CA LEU A 15 -7.68 0.78 -3.96
C LEU A 15 -6.97 0.09 -5.13
N TYR A 16 -6.50 -1.14 -4.91
CA TYR A 16 -5.82 -1.89 -5.95
C TYR A 16 -6.76 -2.34 -7.07
N MET A 17 -7.89 -2.95 -6.74
CA MET A 17 -8.76 -3.61 -7.72
C MET A 17 -9.55 -2.62 -8.57
N GLU A 18 -10.15 -1.61 -7.92
CA GLU A 18 -11.08 -0.67 -8.55
C GLU A 18 -10.37 0.54 -9.15
N THR A 19 -9.34 1.07 -8.46
CA THR A 19 -8.68 2.32 -8.85
C THR A 19 -7.28 2.14 -9.44
N LYS A 20 -6.72 0.92 -9.36
CA LYS A 20 -5.32 0.63 -9.75
C LYS A 20 -4.30 1.47 -8.99
N ILE A 21 -4.64 1.88 -7.76
CA ILE A 21 -3.75 2.59 -6.87
C ILE A 21 -3.08 1.60 -5.93
N LEU A 22 -1.76 1.63 -5.86
CA LEU A 22 -0.98 0.89 -4.88
C LEU A 22 -0.54 1.83 -3.76
N HIS A 23 -0.95 1.53 -2.52
CA HIS A 23 -0.73 2.39 -1.35
C HIS A 23 0.75 2.51 -0.92
N ARG A 24 1.52 1.41 -1.04
CA ARG A 24 2.96 1.29 -0.69
C ARG A 24 3.37 1.56 0.76
N ASN A 25 2.56 2.23 1.58
CA ASN A 25 2.85 2.43 3.01
C ASN A 25 1.88 1.67 3.93
N ILE A 26 2.05 0.35 4.04
CA ILE A 26 1.24 -0.47 4.95
C ILE A 26 1.79 -0.33 6.37
N SER A 27 0.99 0.20 7.29
CA SER A 27 1.30 0.24 8.73
C SER A 27 0.03 0.35 9.56
N THR A 28 0.07 -0.10 10.82
CA THR A 28 -1.05 0.12 11.75
C THR A 28 -1.28 1.59 12.07
N ASN A 29 -0.24 2.42 11.95
CA ASN A 29 -0.31 3.86 12.18
C ASN A 29 -1.10 4.58 11.08
N ASN A 30 -1.23 3.95 9.91
CA ASN A 30 -2.01 4.46 8.79
C ASN A 30 -3.48 3.99 8.85
N ILE A 31 -3.93 3.45 9.98
CA ILE A 31 -5.32 3.05 10.20
C ILE A 31 -5.88 3.85 11.37
N ILE A 32 -6.84 4.74 11.10
CA ILE A 32 -7.61 5.42 12.13
C ILE A 32 -8.78 4.53 12.52
N LEU A 33 -8.91 4.20 13.80
CA LEU A 33 -10.10 3.54 14.33
C LEU A 33 -11.24 4.55 14.47
N THR A 34 -12.42 4.20 13.97
CA THR A 34 -13.58 5.10 13.94
C THR A 34 -14.77 4.51 14.68
N ASP A 35 -15.69 5.39 15.09
CA ASP A 35 -17.01 4.97 15.57
C ASP A 35 -17.88 4.56 14.37
N PRO A 36 -18.29 3.29 14.25
CA PRO A 36 -19.10 2.83 13.13
C PRO A 36 -20.49 3.50 13.06
N GLN A 37 -21.01 4.04 14.17
CA GLN A 37 -22.29 4.78 14.13
C GLN A 37 -22.16 6.10 13.38
N GLN A 38 -20.97 6.69 13.35
CA GLN A 38 -20.69 7.98 12.74
C GLN A 38 -20.00 7.84 11.37
N ASN A 39 -19.52 6.65 11.03
CA ASN A 39 -18.71 6.40 9.85
C ASN A 39 -19.27 5.25 8.98
N ASN A 40 -20.58 5.26 8.72
CA ASN A 40 -21.27 4.32 7.82
C ASN A 40 -20.99 2.83 8.10
N GLY A 41 -20.81 2.46 9.36
CA GLY A 41 -20.48 1.08 9.76
C GLY A 41 -19.00 0.71 9.65
N CYS A 42 -18.14 1.61 9.15
CA CYS A 42 -16.69 1.43 9.12
C CYS A 42 -16.09 1.63 10.51
N HIS A 43 -15.31 0.65 10.94
CA HIS A 43 -14.60 0.62 12.21
C HIS A 43 -13.15 1.09 12.05
N GLY A 44 -12.67 1.19 10.82
CA GLY A 44 -11.33 1.67 10.48
C GLY A 44 -11.32 2.36 9.12
N VAL A 45 -10.50 3.40 9.03
CA VAL A 45 -10.24 4.14 7.79
C VAL A 45 -8.76 4.11 7.51
N LEU A 46 -8.40 3.73 6.28
CA LEU A 46 -7.03 3.80 5.78
C LEU A 46 -6.70 5.24 5.39
N ILE A 47 -5.55 5.74 5.82
CA ILE A 47 -5.03 7.08 5.53
C ILE A 47 -3.63 6.99 4.93
N ASP A 48 -3.05 8.15 4.60
CA ASP A 48 -1.66 8.30 4.15
C ASP A 48 -1.37 7.68 2.77
N LEU A 49 -1.81 8.41 1.73
CA LEU A 49 -1.61 8.06 0.32
C LEU A 49 -0.40 8.78 -0.30
N ASP A 50 0.48 9.40 0.50
CA ASP A 50 1.57 10.22 -0.01
C ASP A 50 2.61 9.41 -0.80
N LEU A 51 2.75 8.12 -0.47
CA LEU A 51 3.61 7.17 -1.18
C LEU A 51 2.85 6.36 -2.25
N ALA A 52 1.54 6.58 -2.39
CA ALA A 52 0.72 5.81 -3.30
C ALA A 52 1.05 6.14 -4.76
N ILE A 53 0.92 5.14 -5.62
CA ILE A 53 1.14 5.29 -7.07
C ILE A 53 -0.06 4.78 -7.83
N LEU A 54 -0.33 5.39 -8.98
CA LEU A 54 -1.28 4.90 -9.95
C LEU A 54 -0.57 3.95 -10.92
N LEU A 55 -0.97 2.69 -10.94
CA LEU A 55 -0.33 1.66 -11.77
C LEU A 55 -0.60 1.83 -13.27
N THR A 56 -1.56 2.68 -13.64
CA THR A 56 -1.88 3.00 -15.04
C THR A 56 -1.16 4.26 -15.54
N ASP A 57 -0.34 4.92 -14.71
CA ASP A 57 0.45 6.07 -15.15
C ASP A 57 1.83 5.60 -15.64
N ASP A 58 2.03 5.66 -16.96
CA ASP A 58 3.27 5.27 -17.63
C ASP A 58 4.48 6.13 -17.18
N ASN A 59 4.23 7.33 -16.61
CA ASN A 59 5.28 8.22 -16.10
C ASN A 59 5.70 7.91 -14.67
N CYS A 60 4.92 7.11 -13.91
CA CYS A 60 5.26 6.74 -12.53
C CYS A 60 6.42 5.73 -12.44
N SER A 61 6.98 5.30 -13.57
CA SER A 61 7.97 4.23 -13.65
C SER A 61 9.30 4.49 -12.92
N GLU A 62 9.62 5.73 -12.52
CA GLU A 62 10.87 6.04 -11.81
C GLU A 62 10.66 6.15 -10.28
N SER A 63 9.59 6.81 -9.84
CA SER A 63 9.20 6.92 -8.43
C SER A 63 8.63 5.62 -7.83
N SER A 64 7.98 4.80 -8.66
CA SER A 64 7.49 3.45 -8.29
C SER A 64 8.61 2.45 -7.98
N LYS A 65 9.82 2.66 -8.51
CA LYS A 65 10.98 1.79 -8.31
C LYS A 65 11.75 2.09 -7.03
N THR A 66 11.46 3.22 -6.37
CA THR A 66 12.12 3.59 -5.12
C THR A 66 11.55 2.76 -3.98
N LEU A 67 12.41 2.17 -3.14
CA LEU A 67 11.97 1.47 -1.94
C LEU A 67 11.37 2.50 -0.96
N THR A 68 10.07 2.41 -0.69
CA THR A 68 9.33 3.37 0.16
C THR A 68 8.34 2.64 1.05
N GLY A 69 8.07 3.19 2.23
CA GLY A 69 7.10 2.63 3.18
C GLY A 69 7.76 2.05 4.42
N THR A 70 6.99 1.31 5.22
CA THR A 70 7.45 0.73 6.49
C THR A 70 8.23 -0.56 6.23
N MET A 71 9.56 -0.54 6.39
CA MET A 71 10.47 -1.64 6.02
C MET A 71 10.09 -3.01 6.63
N GLU A 72 9.62 -3.02 7.88
CA GLU A 72 9.19 -4.23 8.60
C GLU A 72 7.95 -4.90 8.00
N LEU A 73 7.17 -4.15 7.21
CA LEU A 73 5.90 -4.59 6.60
C LEU A 73 5.99 -4.64 5.06
N MET A 74 7.18 -4.47 4.50
CA MET A 74 7.39 -4.58 3.06
C MET A 74 7.36 -6.05 2.59
N ALA A 75 6.90 -6.24 1.36
CA ALA A 75 6.97 -7.54 0.71
C ALA A 75 8.43 -8.01 0.59
N VAL A 76 8.68 -9.28 0.90
CA VAL A 76 10.03 -9.88 0.84
C VAL A 76 10.65 -9.76 -0.55
N GLY A 77 9.85 -9.80 -1.62
CA GLY A 77 10.32 -9.61 -2.99
C GLY A 77 10.97 -8.24 -3.21
N LEU A 78 10.37 -7.18 -2.65
CA LEU A 78 10.92 -5.81 -2.74
C LEU A 78 12.23 -5.69 -1.96
N LEU A 79 12.29 -6.25 -0.74
CA LEU A 79 13.50 -6.26 0.08
C LEU A 79 14.63 -7.06 -0.58
N TYR A 80 14.30 -8.19 -1.20
CA TYR A 80 15.26 -9.02 -1.92
C TYR A 80 15.81 -8.29 -3.15
N GLN A 81 14.95 -7.65 -3.95
CA GLN A 81 15.37 -6.86 -5.10
C GLN A 81 16.26 -5.68 -4.70
N TYR A 82 15.95 -5.02 -3.58
CA TYR A 82 16.80 -3.96 -3.04
C TYR A 82 18.18 -4.49 -2.61
N ALA A 83 18.22 -5.61 -1.87
CA ALA A 83 19.46 -6.17 -1.34
C ALA A 83 20.38 -6.77 -2.41
N TYR A 84 19.81 -7.30 -3.51
CA TYR A 84 20.55 -8.09 -4.49
C TYR A 84 20.54 -7.52 -5.92
N GLN A 85 20.35 -6.20 -6.11
CA GLN A 85 20.27 -5.56 -7.44
C GLN A 85 21.24 -6.16 -8.48
N THR A 86 20.76 -7.11 -9.30
CA THR A 86 21.50 -7.62 -10.44
C THR A 86 21.21 -6.69 -11.61
N LYS A 87 22.28 -6.24 -12.26
CA LYS A 87 22.24 -5.61 -13.58
C LYS A 87 21.63 -6.60 -14.58
N ASN A 88 20.31 -6.74 -14.63
CA ASN A 88 19.56 -7.28 -15.76
C ASN A 88 18.07 -7.04 -15.53
N GLY A 89 17.41 -6.52 -16.56
CA GLY A 89 16.10 -5.89 -16.49
C GLY A 89 14.99 -6.71 -15.83
N GLY A 90 14.25 -6.02 -14.97
CA GLY A 90 12.80 -6.08 -14.88
C GLY A 90 12.20 -7.35 -14.30
N PHE A 91 12.17 -7.44 -12.96
CA PHE A 91 11.02 -8.06 -12.30
C PHE A 91 10.15 -6.95 -11.72
N ASN A 92 9.02 -6.70 -12.38
CA ASN A 92 7.98 -5.83 -11.87
C ASN A 92 7.13 -6.65 -10.91
N THR A 93 7.31 -6.45 -9.61
CA THR A 93 6.39 -6.95 -8.58
C THR A 93 6.13 -5.82 -7.60
N TYR A 94 5.23 -4.93 -8.00
CA TYR A 94 4.57 -3.99 -7.10
C TYR A 94 3.65 -4.75 -6.14
#